data_AF-A0A2I1G3T5-F1
#
_entry.id   AF-A0A2I1G3T5-F1
#
_cell.length_a   1.000
_cell.length_b   1.000
_cell.length_c   1.000
_cell.angle_alpha   90.00
_cell.angle_beta   90.00
_cell.angle_gamma   90.00
#
_symmetry.space_group_name_H-M   'P 1'
#
loop_
_entity.id
_entity.type
_entity.pdbx_description
1 polymer ?
#
loop_
_entity_poly.entity_id
_entity_poly.type
_entity_poly.pdbx_seq_one_letter_code
_entity_poly.pdbx_strand_id
1 'polypeptide(L)'
;MSKNIFFLFRLFVLLICVFQVYGQISDQLPQGWIRAGSKPDEYQMGVDSAIFHGTAAVGSSGFIKSLSGVNYSEFGTLMQRFTPKEFKGNRVQLSCFIKYENILGNAGMWMRVDTPKEQTLDNMLDRPIKGTDNWTEFTNVLDVPKDAERIAFGILLKGDGHAWLDDCKFEIVDKSVPLTSHLTASAPEKQLDHPINLSF
;
A
#
# COMPACT_ATOMS: atom_id res chain seq x y z
N MET A 1 10.91 42.77 -32.88
CA MET A 1 10.67 41.34 -33.13
C MET A 1 11.06 40.41 -31.97
N SER A 2 11.95 40.79 -31.04
CA SER A 2 12.43 39.88 -29.97
C SER A 2 11.50 39.70 -28.76
N LYS A 3 10.70 40.70 -28.37
CA LYS A 3 9.86 40.62 -27.16
C LYS A 3 8.77 39.54 -27.23
N ASN A 4 8.20 39.30 -28.40
CA ASN A 4 7.15 38.28 -28.58
C ASN A 4 7.71 36.85 -28.55
N ILE A 5 8.95 36.65 -29.02
CA ILE A 5 9.64 35.35 -28.97
C ILE A 5 9.99 34.99 -27.52
N PHE A 6 10.45 35.94 -26.71
CA PHE A 6 10.69 35.71 -25.27
C PHE A 6 9.39 35.44 -24.49
N PHE A 7 8.28 36.08 -24.85
CA PHE A 7 6.97 35.84 -24.22
C PHE A 7 6.40 34.46 -24.60
N LEU A 8 6.47 34.07 -25.87
CA LEU A 8 6.08 32.75 -26.36
C LEU A 8 6.96 31.64 -25.76
N PHE A 9 8.27 31.87 -25.60
CA PHE A 9 9.17 30.92 -24.96
C PHE A 9 8.86 30.74 -23.45
N ARG A 10 8.53 31.84 -22.75
CA ARG A 10 8.08 31.78 -21.33
C ARG A 10 6.73 31.07 -21.19
N LEU A 11 5.80 31.29 -22.11
CA LEU A 11 4.50 30.60 -22.12
C LEU A 11 4.67 29.10 -22.40
N PHE A 12 5.59 28.72 -23.30
CA PHE A 12 5.91 27.34 -23.63
C PHE A 12 6.60 26.60 -22.47
N VAL A 13 7.53 27.24 -21.76
CA VAL A 13 8.15 26.68 -20.54
C VAL A 13 7.11 26.53 -19.41
N LEU A 14 6.20 27.49 -19.23
CA LEU A 14 5.10 27.38 -18.27
C LEU A 14 4.15 26.21 -18.62
N LEU A 15 3.81 26.04 -19.90
CA LEU A 15 2.98 24.93 -20.36
C LEU A 15 3.64 23.55 -20.15
N ILE A 16 4.96 23.43 -20.33
CA ILE A 16 5.69 22.18 -20.04
C ILE A 16 5.70 21.89 -18.53
N CYS A 17 5.90 22.91 -17.68
CA CYS A 17 5.82 22.76 -16.23
C CYS A 17 4.42 22.36 -15.76
N VAL A 18 3.36 22.85 -16.41
CA VAL A 18 1.98 22.49 -16.04
C VAL A 18 1.64 21.07 -16.51
N PHE A 19 2.13 20.61 -17.67
CA PHE A 19 1.91 19.23 -18.13
C PHE A 19 2.66 18.18 -17.29
N GLN A 20 3.80 18.52 -16.67
CA GLN A 20 4.50 17.61 -15.74
C GLN A 20 3.73 17.36 -14.44
N VAL A 21 2.78 18.23 -14.07
CA VAL A 21 2.05 18.11 -12.80
C VAL A 21 0.76 17.27 -12.94
N TYR A 22 0.18 17.19 -14.14
CA TYR A 22 -1.14 16.55 -14.34
C TYR A 22 -1.10 15.05 -14.66
N GLY A 23 0.07 14.47 -14.92
CA GLY A 23 0.21 13.05 -15.31
C GLY A 23 0.86 12.16 -14.24
N GLN A 24 0.68 12.44 -12.94
CA GLN A 24 1.46 11.79 -11.88
C GLN A 24 0.66 10.82 -11.01
N ILE A 25 -0.62 11.10 -10.75
CA ILE A 25 -1.52 10.20 -9.99
C ILE A 25 -2.52 9.56 -10.95
N SER A 26 -2.63 8.24 -10.87
CA SER A 26 -3.63 7.45 -11.60
C SER A 26 -4.49 6.66 -10.62
N ASP A 27 -5.80 6.80 -10.75
CA ASP A 27 -6.78 5.99 -10.01
C ASP A 27 -6.84 4.54 -10.51
N GLN A 28 -6.19 4.24 -11.65
CA GLN A 28 -6.09 2.88 -12.13
C GLN A 28 -5.20 2.07 -11.20
N LEU A 29 -5.75 0.98 -10.66
CA LEU A 29 -4.98 0.07 -9.83
C LEU A 29 -3.97 -0.72 -10.68
N PRO A 30 -2.77 -1.02 -10.14
CA PRO A 30 -1.89 -1.98 -10.78
C PRO A 30 -2.58 -3.34 -10.91
N GLN A 31 -2.15 -4.13 -11.89
CA GLN A 31 -2.69 -5.46 -12.09
C GLN A 31 -2.58 -6.30 -10.79
N GLY A 32 -3.69 -6.91 -10.39
CA GLY A 32 -3.76 -7.76 -9.20
C GLY A 32 -4.02 -7.03 -7.88
N TRP A 33 -4.05 -5.70 -7.87
CA TRP A 33 -4.42 -4.91 -6.71
C TRP A 33 -5.93 -4.61 -6.68
N ILE A 34 -6.46 -4.46 -5.48
CA ILE A 34 -7.89 -4.38 -5.18
C ILE A 34 -8.14 -3.19 -4.24
N ARG A 35 -9.19 -2.42 -4.53
CA ARG A 35 -9.81 -1.45 -3.61
C ARG A 35 -10.79 -2.22 -2.73
N ALA A 36 -10.55 -2.23 -1.43
CA ALA A 36 -11.43 -2.88 -0.46
C ALA A 36 -11.51 -2.06 0.83
N GLY A 37 -12.20 -2.59 1.85
CA GLY A 37 -12.41 -1.95 3.13
C GLY A 37 -13.88 -1.90 3.49
N SER A 38 -14.19 -1.36 4.67
CA SER A 38 -15.58 -1.19 5.10
C SER A 38 -16.26 0.00 4.41
N LYS A 39 -15.47 0.98 3.95
CA LYS A 39 -15.96 2.15 3.21
C LYS A 39 -14.94 2.63 2.15
N PRO A 40 -14.59 1.80 1.15
CA PRO A 40 -13.54 2.10 0.18
C PRO A 40 -13.81 3.39 -0.62
N ASP A 41 -15.07 3.74 -0.86
CA ASP A 41 -15.46 4.92 -1.65
C ASP A 41 -15.14 6.26 -0.95
N GLU A 42 -14.79 6.24 0.33
CA GLU A 42 -14.30 7.41 1.08
C GLU A 42 -12.80 7.66 0.89
N TYR A 43 -12.12 6.81 0.13
CA TYR A 43 -10.67 6.86 -0.07
C TYR A 43 -10.33 6.76 -1.56
N GLN A 44 -9.53 7.70 -2.04
CA GLN A 44 -8.88 7.60 -3.34
C GLN A 44 -7.72 6.60 -3.22
N MET A 45 -7.60 5.68 -4.18
CA MET A 45 -6.53 4.69 -4.20
C MET A 45 -6.03 4.48 -5.63
N GLY A 46 -4.74 4.27 -5.78
CA GLY A 46 -4.18 4.15 -7.12
C GLY A 46 -2.67 4.09 -7.10
N VAL A 47 -2.08 4.65 -8.16
CA VAL A 47 -0.65 4.71 -8.40
C VAL A 47 -0.19 6.16 -8.45
N ASP A 48 0.92 6.46 -7.80
CA ASP A 48 1.62 7.75 -7.87
C ASP A 48 3.01 7.54 -8.50
N SER A 49 3.23 8.12 -9.68
CA SER A 49 4.49 8.06 -10.42
C SER A 49 5.43 9.23 -10.14
N ALA A 50 5.01 10.21 -9.32
CA ALA A 50 5.87 11.29 -8.84
C ALA A 50 6.54 10.95 -7.51
N ILE A 51 5.82 10.25 -6.64
CA ILE A 51 6.25 9.94 -5.28
C ILE A 51 6.40 8.43 -5.16
N PHE A 52 7.64 7.96 -5.09
CA PHE A 52 7.99 6.54 -4.92
C PHE A 52 9.28 6.42 -4.11
N HIS A 53 9.56 5.23 -3.57
CA HIS A 53 10.70 5.01 -2.69
C HIS A 53 12.01 4.82 -3.48
N GLY A 54 11.95 4.07 -4.57
CA GLY A 54 13.11 3.73 -5.38
C GLY A 54 13.83 4.93 -6.01
N THR A 55 15.11 4.76 -6.37
CA THR A 55 15.92 5.78 -7.06
C THR A 55 15.86 5.66 -8.59
N ALA A 56 14.92 4.88 -9.12
CA ALA A 56 14.83 4.61 -10.55
C ALA A 56 14.38 5.85 -11.33
N ALA A 57 14.86 6.00 -12.57
CA ALA A 57 14.42 7.09 -13.47
C ALA A 57 12.94 6.98 -13.86
N VAL A 58 12.34 5.80 -13.67
CA VAL A 58 10.92 5.49 -13.81
C VAL A 58 10.55 4.58 -12.65
N GLY A 59 9.57 4.96 -11.86
CA GLY A 59 9.03 4.18 -10.75
C GLY A 59 7.66 4.73 -10.36
N SER A 60 6.91 4.00 -9.55
CA SER A 60 5.68 4.47 -8.96
C SER A 60 5.49 3.88 -7.55
N SER A 61 4.46 4.33 -6.83
CA SER A 61 4.05 3.76 -5.55
C SER A 61 2.54 3.55 -5.55
N GLY A 62 2.05 2.59 -4.78
CA GLY A 62 0.63 2.47 -4.49
C GLY A 62 0.25 3.50 -3.45
N PHE A 63 -0.89 4.18 -3.58
CA PHE A 63 -1.32 5.14 -2.56
C PHE A 63 -2.76 4.90 -2.09
N ILE A 64 -3.03 5.38 -0.88
CA ILE A 64 -4.36 5.53 -0.31
C ILE A 64 -4.48 6.92 0.33
N LYS A 65 -5.51 7.67 -0.05
CA LYS A 65 -5.76 9.03 0.41
C LYS A 65 -7.20 9.21 0.82
N SER A 66 -7.44 9.81 1.98
CA SER A 66 -8.79 10.15 2.42
C SER A 66 -9.43 11.24 1.53
N LEU A 67 -10.72 11.10 1.27
CA LEU A 67 -11.54 12.18 0.73
C LEU A 67 -12.02 13.10 1.87
N SER A 68 -12.66 14.22 1.55
CA SER A 68 -13.19 15.11 2.60
C SER A 68 -14.35 14.46 3.36
N GLY A 69 -14.30 14.52 4.69
CA GLY A 69 -15.42 14.08 5.55
C GLY A 69 -15.51 12.58 5.78
N VAL A 70 -14.38 11.86 5.72
CA VAL A 70 -14.33 10.41 5.99
C VAL A 70 -14.82 10.05 7.40
N ASN A 71 -15.42 8.87 7.53
CA ASN A 71 -15.82 8.32 8.80
C ASN A 71 -14.63 7.66 9.51
N TYR A 72 -14.27 8.20 10.68
CA TYR A 72 -13.17 7.70 11.52
C TYR A 72 -13.41 6.34 12.16
N SER A 73 -14.59 5.74 11.98
CA SER A 73 -14.88 4.36 12.37
C SER A 73 -14.67 3.36 11.23
N GLU A 74 -14.70 3.83 9.98
CA GLU A 74 -14.58 3.04 8.76
C GLU A 74 -13.18 3.15 8.14
N PHE A 75 -12.86 2.26 7.20
CA PHE A 75 -11.54 2.26 6.56
C PHE A 75 -11.61 1.89 5.08
N GLY A 76 -10.58 2.31 4.35
CA GLY A 76 -10.23 1.84 3.02
C GLY A 76 -8.92 1.06 3.06
N THR A 77 -8.72 0.15 2.11
CA THR A 77 -7.45 -0.53 1.89
C THR A 77 -7.18 -0.76 0.42
N LEU A 78 -5.95 -0.47 0.02
CA LEU A 78 -5.36 -0.92 -1.24
C LEU A 78 -4.60 -2.21 -0.94
N MET A 79 -5.03 -3.32 -1.55
CA MET A 79 -4.53 -4.64 -1.17
C MET A 79 -4.33 -5.60 -2.33
N GLN A 80 -3.52 -6.62 -2.08
CA GLN A 80 -3.35 -7.77 -2.94
C GLN A 80 -3.41 -9.06 -2.11
N ARG A 81 -3.56 -10.19 -2.79
CA ARG A 81 -3.70 -11.50 -2.19
C ARG A 81 -3.32 -12.60 -3.16
N PHE A 82 -2.70 -13.66 -2.64
CA PHE A 82 -2.16 -14.74 -3.45
C PHE A 82 -2.15 -16.10 -2.74
N THR A 83 -2.03 -17.18 -3.50
CA THR A 83 -1.84 -18.55 -3.01
C THR A 83 -0.41 -18.72 -2.49
N PRO A 84 -0.18 -19.07 -1.22
CA PRO A 84 1.16 -19.01 -0.61
C PRO A 84 2.00 -20.26 -0.88
N LYS A 85 2.23 -20.63 -2.15
CA LYS A 85 2.83 -21.92 -2.55
C LYS A 85 4.15 -22.21 -1.82
N GLU A 86 5.15 -21.36 -2.00
CA GLU A 86 6.49 -21.52 -1.40
C GLU A 86 6.54 -21.16 0.09
N PHE A 87 5.55 -20.42 0.57
CA PHE A 87 5.48 -19.91 1.94
C PHE A 87 4.82 -20.89 2.91
N LYS A 88 4.06 -21.88 2.43
CA LYS A 88 3.39 -22.90 3.24
C LYS A 88 4.37 -23.62 4.17
N GLY A 89 4.06 -23.60 5.47
CA GLY A 89 4.84 -24.24 6.52
C GLY A 89 5.96 -23.38 7.11
N ASN A 90 6.19 -22.17 6.58
CA ASN A 90 7.28 -21.29 6.99
C ASN A 90 6.81 -20.14 7.90
N ARG A 91 7.77 -19.47 8.54
CA ARG A 91 7.56 -18.12 9.09
C ARG A 91 7.91 -17.12 8.01
N VAL A 92 7.03 -16.15 7.78
CA VAL A 92 7.17 -15.20 6.69
C VAL A 92 7.15 -13.79 7.24
N GLN A 93 8.15 -13.02 6.84
CA GLN A 93 8.20 -11.58 7.03
C GLN A 93 7.76 -10.89 5.75
N LEU A 94 6.74 -10.04 5.86
CA LEU A 94 6.43 -8.99 4.90
C LEU A 94 7.15 -7.73 5.37
N SER A 95 7.95 -7.11 4.50
CA SER A 95 8.39 -5.72 4.68
C SER A 95 7.93 -4.86 3.51
N CYS A 96 7.63 -3.58 3.78
CA CYS A 96 7.35 -2.58 2.74
C CYS A 96 7.84 -1.21 3.23
N PHE A 97 8.18 -0.33 2.30
CA PHE A 97 8.41 1.09 2.61
C PHE A 97 7.09 1.85 2.57
N ILE A 98 6.87 2.70 3.57
CA ILE A 98 5.69 3.55 3.66
C ILE A 98 6.13 4.99 3.89
N LYS A 99 5.64 5.89 3.03
CA LYS A 99 5.63 7.34 3.25
C LYS A 99 4.22 7.74 3.64
N TYR A 100 4.06 8.73 4.50
CA TYR A 100 2.73 9.14 4.94
C TYR A 100 2.69 10.61 5.35
N GLU A 101 1.52 11.23 5.15
CA GLU A 101 1.27 12.63 5.41
C GLU A 101 -0.08 12.82 6.09
N ASN A 102 -0.06 13.58 7.18
CA ASN A 102 -1.24 14.01 7.95
C ASN A 102 -2.18 12.87 8.32
N ILE A 103 -1.64 11.74 8.77
CA ILE A 103 -2.45 10.64 9.30
C ILE A 103 -3.01 11.07 10.67
N LEU A 104 -4.28 11.48 10.68
CA LEU A 104 -4.97 11.96 11.89
C LEU A 104 -5.73 10.84 12.60
N GLY A 105 -6.16 9.82 11.86
CA GLY A 105 -6.70 8.58 12.41
C GLY A 105 -5.61 7.54 12.61
N ASN A 106 -5.73 6.42 11.90
CA ASN A 106 -4.74 5.33 11.88
C ASN A 106 -4.44 4.90 10.45
N ALA A 107 -3.17 4.68 10.15
CA ALA A 107 -2.74 3.94 8.96
C ALA A 107 -1.91 2.73 9.39
N GLY A 108 -1.76 1.77 8.49
CA GLY A 108 -0.90 0.61 8.75
C GLY A 108 -0.72 -0.29 7.55
N MET A 109 0.43 -0.96 7.50
CA MET A 109 0.58 -2.18 6.71
C MET A 109 -0.21 -3.30 7.39
N TRP A 110 -0.74 -4.21 6.60
CA TRP A 110 -1.36 -5.41 7.13
C TRP A 110 -0.99 -6.65 6.32
N MET A 111 -1.00 -7.79 7.00
CA MET A 111 -0.81 -9.12 6.44
C MET A 111 -1.79 -10.07 7.11
N ARG A 112 -2.46 -10.90 6.32
CA ARG A 112 -3.38 -11.93 6.80
C ARG A 112 -3.09 -13.26 6.12
N VAL A 113 -3.13 -14.33 6.91
CA VAL A 113 -2.99 -15.70 6.43
C VAL A 113 -4.31 -16.42 6.68
N ASP A 114 -4.92 -16.92 5.61
CA ASP A 114 -6.19 -17.63 5.67
C ASP A 114 -5.95 -19.14 5.51
N THR A 115 -6.57 -19.92 6.40
CA THR A 115 -6.66 -21.39 6.35
C THR A 115 -8.14 -21.80 6.24
N PRO A 116 -8.46 -23.08 6.02
CA PRO A 116 -9.85 -23.54 6.04
C PRO A 116 -10.56 -23.30 7.38
N LYS A 117 -9.82 -23.18 8.50
CA LYS A 117 -10.37 -23.08 9.86
C LYS A 117 -10.37 -21.66 10.41
N GLU A 118 -9.32 -20.91 10.13
CA GLU A 118 -9.06 -19.62 10.76
C GLU A 118 -8.28 -18.68 9.86
N GLN A 119 -8.24 -17.42 10.26
CA GLN A 119 -7.51 -16.36 9.57
C GLN A 119 -6.66 -15.61 10.59
N THR A 120 -5.33 -15.63 10.46
CA THR A 120 -4.41 -14.88 11.33
C THR A 120 -4.12 -13.53 10.71
N LEU A 121 -4.32 -12.43 11.44
CA LEU A 121 -4.16 -11.05 10.96
C LEU A 121 -3.14 -10.29 11.79
N ASP A 122 -2.21 -9.63 11.11
CA ASP A 122 -1.54 -8.46 11.64
C ASP A 122 -1.96 -7.24 10.84
N ASN A 123 -2.56 -6.25 11.50
CA ASN A 123 -2.93 -4.98 10.88
C ASN A 123 -2.32 -3.77 11.60
N MET A 124 -1.25 -3.98 12.37
CA MET A 124 -0.56 -2.94 13.14
C MET A 124 -1.47 -2.15 14.10
N LEU A 125 -2.56 -2.76 14.58
CA LEU A 125 -3.51 -2.07 15.47
C LEU A 125 -2.87 -1.56 16.77
N ASP A 126 -1.86 -2.28 17.26
CA ASP A 126 -1.08 -1.98 18.46
C ASP A 126 0.08 -1.00 18.21
N ARG A 127 0.44 -0.80 16.94
CA ARG A 127 1.55 0.08 16.50
C ARG A 127 1.14 0.93 15.28
N PRO A 128 0.04 1.70 15.38
CA PRO A 128 -0.51 2.42 14.23
C PRO A 128 0.44 3.53 13.74
N ILE A 129 0.45 3.75 12.44
CA ILE A 129 1.14 4.89 11.81
C ILE A 129 0.30 6.16 12.01
N LYS A 130 0.95 7.26 12.42
CA LYS A 130 0.33 8.56 12.72
C LYS A 130 1.22 9.72 12.31
N GLY A 131 0.62 10.88 12.00
CA GLY A 131 1.34 12.10 11.66
C GLY A 131 1.88 12.10 10.24
N THR A 132 3.12 12.56 10.07
CA THR A 132 3.79 12.72 8.78
C THR A 132 5.22 12.25 8.90
N ASP A 133 5.68 11.44 7.96
CA ASP A 133 7.09 11.06 7.83
C ASP A 133 7.45 10.70 6.39
N ASN A 134 8.74 10.64 6.11
CA ASN A 134 9.26 10.12 4.84
C ASN A 134 9.26 8.59 4.84
N TRP A 135 9.69 8.02 3.71
CA TRP A 135 9.79 6.59 3.51
C TRP A 135 10.51 5.89 4.67
N THR A 136 9.77 5.03 5.35
CA THR A 136 10.25 4.20 6.46
C THR A 136 9.84 2.76 6.21
N GLU A 137 10.71 1.81 6.50
CA GLU A 137 10.40 0.38 6.37
C GLU A 137 9.56 -0.10 7.55
N PHE A 138 8.48 -0.84 7.25
CA PHE A 138 7.63 -1.51 8.24
C PHE A 138 7.60 -3.01 7.97
N THR A 139 7.42 -3.80 9.03
CA THR A 139 7.44 -5.27 8.95
C THR A 139 6.28 -5.94 9.68
N ASN A 140 5.70 -6.97 9.06
CA ASN A 140 4.79 -7.93 9.70
C ASN A 140 5.36 -9.34 9.57
N VAL A 141 5.37 -10.11 10.65
CA VAL A 141 5.89 -11.47 10.70
C VAL A 141 4.79 -12.41 11.16
N LEU A 142 4.37 -13.31 10.26
CA LEU A 142 3.33 -14.31 10.51
C LEU A 142 3.84 -15.72 10.20
N ASP A 143 3.32 -16.69 10.94
CA ASP A 143 3.44 -18.09 10.53
C ASP A 143 2.42 -18.40 9.42
N VAL A 144 2.86 -19.13 8.41
CA VAL A 144 2.03 -19.57 7.28
C VAL A 144 1.81 -21.07 7.42
N PRO A 145 0.63 -21.54 7.87
CA PRO A 145 0.35 -22.96 8.00
C PRO A 145 0.48 -23.72 6.67
N LYS A 146 0.72 -25.04 6.73
CA LYS A 146 0.86 -25.88 5.52
C LYS A 146 -0.44 -25.92 4.69
N ASP A 147 -1.57 -25.86 5.36
CA ASP A 147 -2.92 -25.80 4.79
C ASP A 147 -3.38 -24.37 4.47
N ALA A 148 -2.51 -23.36 4.59
CA ALA A 148 -2.85 -21.99 4.20
C ALA A 148 -3.31 -21.93 2.75
N GLU A 149 -4.45 -21.29 2.51
CA GLU A 149 -5.06 -21.16 1.19
C GLU A 149 -4.71 -19.83 0.55
N ARG A 150 -4.47 -18.80 1.37
CA ARG A 150 -4.27 -17.43 0.91
C ARG A 150 -3.43 -16.62 1.88
N ILE A 151 -2.56 -15.78 1.34
CA ILE A 151 -2.03 -14.60 2.02
C ILE A 151 -2.70 -13.38 1.39
N ALA A 152 -3.15 -12.43 2.22
CA ALA A 152 -3.62 -11.12 1.80
C ALA A 152 -2.80 -10.05 2.53
N PHE A 153 -2.50 -8.94 1.86
CA PHE A 153 -1.70 -7.87 2.43
C PHE A 153 -2.00 -6.54 1.74
N GLY A 154 -1.58 -5.44 2.36
CA GLY A 154 -1.67 -4.13 1.76
C GLY A 154 -1.47 -3.02 2.77
N ILE A 155 -1.92 -1.83 2.39
CA ILE A 155 -1.98 -0.66 3.27
C ILE A 155 -3.44 -0.31 3.54
N LEU A 156 -3.75 0.06 4.78
CA LEU A 156 -5.07 0.55 5.19
C LEU A 156 -4.96 1.97 5.72
N LEU A 157 -6.06 2.72 5.57
CA LEU A 157 -6.25 4.05 6.14
C LEU A 157 -7.63 4.14 6.77
N LYS A 158 -7.67 4.63 8.01
CA LYS A 158 -8.86 4.90 8.80
C LYS A 158 -8.80 6.34 9.29
N GLY A 159 -9.69 7.19 8.81
CA GLY A 159 -9.67 8.63 9.08
C GLY A 159 -8.82 9.40 8.06
N ASP A 160 -8.57 10.68 8.34
CA ASP A 160 -7.86 11.54 7.39
C ASP A 160 -6.39 11.17 7.23
N GLY A 161 -5.89 11.32 6.00
CA GLY A 161 -4.47 11.19 5.69
C GLY A 161 -4.17 10.80 4.24
N HIS A 162 -2.88 10.71 3.94
CA HIS A 162 -2.37 10.18 2.68
C HIS A 162 -1.19 9.26 3.00
N ALA A 163 -1.19 8.05 2.47
CA ALA A 163 -0.07 7.13 2.60
C ALA A 163 0.26 6.48 1.27
N TRP A 164 1.55 6.27 1.04
CA TRP A 164 2.11 5.55 -0.09
C TRP A 164 2.79 4.28 0.40
N LEU A 165 2.71 3.21 -0.38
CA LEU A 165 3.27 1.90 -0.15
C LEU A 165 4.15 1.55 -1.35
N ASP A 166 5.37 1.10 -1.11
CA ASP A 166 6.31 0.71 -2.16
C ASP A 166 7.32 -0.33 -1.66
N ASP A 167 8.05 -0.96 -2.59
CA ASP A 167 9.12 -1.93 -2.34
C ASP A 167 8.75 -3.02 -1.32
N CYS A 168 7.59 -3.64 -1.53
CA CYS A 168 7.13 -4.74 -0.70
C CYS A 168 7.91 -6.04 -0.97
N LYS A 169 8.28 -6.75 0.08
CA LYS A 169 9.09 -7.96 0.01
C LYS A 169 8.56 -9.02 0.97
N PHE A 170 8.48 -10.26 0.48
CA PHE A 170 8.20 -11.44 1.30
C PHE A 170 9.46 -12.27 1.47
N GLU A 171 9.80 -12.60 2.71
CA GLU A 171 10.96 -13.43 3.04
C GLU A 171 10.57 -14.56 3.99
N ILE A 172 11.10 -15.76 3.74
CA ILE A 172 11.06 -16.84 4.73
C ILE A 172 12.15 -16.55 5.75
N VAL A 173 11.76 -16.44 7.01
CA VAL A 173 12.66 -16.16 8.13
C VAL A 173 12.68 -17.31 9.13
N ASP A 174 13.72 -17.36 9.95
CA ASP A 174 13.85 -18.37 10.99
C ASP A 174 12.78 -18.21 12.09
N LYS A 175 12.46 -19.31 12.78
CA LYS A 175 11.47 -19.33 13.88
C LYS A 175 11.91 -18.52 15.11
N SER A 176 13.16 -18.13 15.20
CA SER A 176 13.67 -17.19 16.22
C SER A 176 13.21 -15.74 16.01
N VAL A 177 12.83 -15.35 14.79
CA VAL A 177 12.26 -14.02 14.53
C VAL A 177 10.86 -13.95 15.18
N PRO A 178 10.59 -13.01 16.11
CA PRO A 178 9.30 -12.94 16.78
C PRO A 178 8.13 -12.69 15.83
N LEU A 179 6.96 -13.27 16.15
CA LEU A 179 5.72 -12.92 15.48
C LEU A 179 5.28 -11.51 15.90
N THR A 180 4.64 -10.79 14.98
CA THR A 180 4.15 -9.43 15.22
C THR A 180 2.64 -9.36 15.47
N SER A 181 1.88 -10.41 15.12
CA SER A 181 0.42 -10.48 15.37
C SER A 181 0.07 -11.12 16.71
N HIS A 182 -1.05 -10.64 17.26
CA HIS A 182 -1.77 -11.27 18.36
C HIS A 182 -3.27 -11.56 18.05
N LEU A 183 -3.75 -11.43 16.79
CA LEU A 183 -5.20 -11.44 16.47
C LEU A 183 -5.58 -12.15 15.14
N THR A 184 -6.85 -12.59 15.03
CA THR A 184 -7.44 -13.29 13.86
C THR A 184 -8.62 -12.49 13.26
N ALA A 185 -8.76 -12.35 11.92
CA ALA A 185 -9.82 -11.54 11.27
C ALA A 185 -10.39 -12.15 9.98
N SER A 186 -11.65 -11.87 9.57
CA SER A 186 -12.40 -12.59 8.51
C SER A 186 -12.77 -11.79 7.23
N ALA A 187 -12.58 -12.32 5.99
CA ALA A 187 -13.52 -12.28 4.80
C ALA A 187 -12.88 -12.73 3.42
N PRO A 188 -13.66 -13.24 2.42
CA PRO A 188 -13.16 -13.68 1.10
C PRO A 188 -13.38 -12.67 -0.08
N GLU A 189 -12.55 -12.77 -1.13
CA GLU A 189 -12.60 -11.95 -2.39
C GLU A 189 -11.93 -12.72 -3.60
N LYS A 190 -11.36 -12.10 -4.65
CA LYS A 190 -10.72 -12.78 -5.85
C LYS A 190 -9.21 -13.11 -5.79
N GLN A 191 -8.76 -14.31 -6.22
CA GLN A 191 -7.46 -14.97 -5.91
C GLN A 191 -6.35 -14.85 -6.98
N LEU A 192 -5.08 -14.65 -6.57
CA LEU A 192 -3.86 -14.77 -7.39
C LEU A 192 -2.97 -15.93 -6.93
N ASP A 193 -1.88 -16.25 -7.64
CA ASP A 193 -0.99 -17.40 -7.38
C ASP A 193 0.34 -17.07 -6.71
N HIS A 194 0.79 -15.82 -6.80
CA HIS A 194 1.96 -15.22 -6.13
C HIS A 194 1.74 -13.70 -6.04
N PRO A 195 2.44 -12.97 -5.15
CA PRO A 195 2.34 -11.52 -5.17
C PRO A 195 2.98 -10.96 -6.45
N ILE A 196 2.41 -9.91 -6.99
CA ILE A 196 2.85 -9.27 -8.24
C ILE A 196 2.80 -7.75 -8.09
N ASN A 197 3.66 -7.02 -8.82
CA ASN A 197 3.75 -5.55 -8.76
C ASN A 197 4.02 -5.05 -7.34
N LEU A 198 5.11 -5.55 -6.76
CA LEU A 198 5.50 -5.27 -5.36
C LEU A 198 6.38 -4.02 -5.21
N SER A 199 7.07 -3.64 -6.27
CA SER A 199 7.59 -2.29 -6.50
C SER A 199 6.67 -1.70 -7.55
N PHE A 200 6.04 -0.58 -7.27
CA PHE A 200 5.02 -0.04 -8.17
C PHE A 200 5.68 0.70 -9.33
#